data_AF-A0AAW2NMU7-F1
#
_entry.id   AF-A0AAW2NMU7-F1
#
_cell.length_a   1.000
_cell.length_b   1.000
_cell.length_c   1.000
_cell.angle_alpha   90.00
_cell.angle_beta   90.00
_cell.angle_gamma   90.00
#
_symmetry.space_group_name_H-M   'P 1'
#
loop_
_entity.id
_entity.type
_entity.pdbx_description
1 polymer ?
#
loop_
_entity_poly.entity_id
_entity_poly.type
_entity_poly.pdbx_seq_one_letter_code
_entity_poly.pdbx_strand_id
1 'polypeptide(L)'
;MDWVKFLVSAVVGLIAVAGSLEMPKADLWVMFAVLSTVIGYCAKIYFTFQQNMATYQNLITQSMYDKQLDSGRGTLLHLCDDVIQQEDLDRQCEELIRDEFGQNCNFDVDDAVDKLEKLGIVCRDTIGRYYCVGLKRANEIIGMTTEELVLKAKQGSGSA
;
A
#
# COMPACT_ATOMS: atom_id res chain seq x y z
N MET A 1 -42.12 2.25 -10.44
CA MET A 1 -43.21 2.47 -11.43
C MET A 1 -43.10 1.53 -12.64
N ASP A 2 -42.09 0.64 -12.68
CA ASP A 2 -41.84 -0.30 -13.78
C ASP A 2 -42.63 -1.60 -13.68
N TRP A 3 -42.92 -2.07 -12.46
CA TRP A 3 -43.73 -3.27 -12.23
C TRP A 3 -45.19 -3.10 -12.66
N VAL A 4 -45.73 -1.87 -12.59
CA VAL A 4 -47.07 -1.53 -13.10
C VAL A 4 -47.09 -1.57 -14.63
N LYS A 5 -46.06 -1.04 -15.30
CA LYS A 5 -45.91 -1.11 -16.76
C LYS A 5 -45.76 -2.56 -17.24
N PHE A 6 -45.05 -3.38 -16.47
CA PHE A 6 -44.91 -4.82 -16.72
C PHE A 6 -46.26 -5.55 -16.62
N LEU A 7 -47.02 -5.30 -15.54
CA LEU A 7 -48.36 -5.87 -15.36
C LEU A 7 -49.32 -5.44 -16.47
N VAL A 8 -49.30 -4.17 -16.86
CA VAL A 8 -50.14 -3.66 -17.96
C VAL A 8 -49.75 -4.31 -19.29
N SER A 9 -48.45 -4.44 -19.62
CA SER A 9 -48.02 -5.13 -20.85
C SER A 9 -48.34 -6.62 -20.84
N ALA A 10 -48.26 -7.27 -19.68
CA ALA A 10 -48.57 -8.69 -19.52
C ALA A 10 -50.08 -8.95 -19.66
N VAL A 11 -50.92 -8.10 -19.08
CA VAL A 11 -52.38 -8.19 -19.19
C VAL A 11 -52.84 -7.91 -20.62
N VAL A 12 -52.28 -6.89 -21.28
CA VAL A 12 -52.58 -6.61 -22.70
C VAL A 12 -52.12 -7.77 -23.61
N GLY A 13 -50.95 -8.35 -23.33
CA GLY A 13 -50.47 -9.55 -24.03
C GLY A 13 -51.38 -10.76 -23.83
N LEU A 14 -51.89 -10.97 -22.61
CA LEU A 14 -52.77 -12.08 -22.28
C LEU A 14 -54.17 -11.92 -22.90
N ILE A 15 -54.70 -10.69 -22.97
CA ILE A 15 -55.94 -10.36 -23.68
C ILE A 15 -55.78 -10.58 -25.20
N ALA A 16 -54.64 -10.20 -25.78
CA ALA A 16 -54.35 -10.44 -27.19
C ALA A 16 -54.25 -11.95 -27.52
N VAL A 17 -53.66 -12.74 -26.62
CA VAL A 17 -53.56 -14.21 -26.76
C VAL A 17 -54.93 -14.87 -26.61
N ALA A 18 -55.76 -14.42 -25.65
CA ALA A 18 -57.12 -14.94 -25.47
C ALA A 18 -58.02 -14.62 -26.68
N GLY A 19 -57.93 -13.41 -27.24
CA GLY A 19 -58.65 -13.06 -28.47
C GLY A 19 -58.14 -13.77 -29.73
N SER A 20 -56.90 -14.27 -29.71
CA SER A 20 -56.30 -15.04 -30.80
C SER A 20 -56.74 -16.51 -30.83
N LEU A 21 -57.36 -17.02 -29.76
CA LEU A 21 -57.84 -18.41 -29.68
C LEU A 21 -59.16 -18.65 -30.41
N GLU A 22 -59.87 -17.60 -30.84
CA GLU A 22 -61.15 -17.71 -31.56
C GLU A 22 -61.07 -17.48 -33.08
N MET A 23 -59.89 -17.28 -33.67
CA MET A 23 -59.74 -17.06 -35.12
C MET A 23 -58.64 -17.93 -35.76
N PRO A 24 -58.94 -18.70 -36.85
CA PRO A 24 -58.03 -19.68 -37.45
C PRO A 24 -56.98 -19.07 -38.40
N LYS A 25 -56.66 -17.78 -38.23
CA LYS A 25 -55.62 -17.09 -39.00
C LYS A 25 -54.84 -16.20 -38.04
N ALA A 26 -53.94 -16.83 -37.29
CA ALA A 26 -52.89 -16.11 -36.60
C ALA A 26 -52.11 -15.31 -37.67
N ASP A 27 -52.30 -14.00 -37.66
CA ASP A 27 -51.64 -13.09 -38.59
C ASP A 27 -50.14 -13.16 -38.33
N LEU A 28 -49.35 -13.55 -39.34
CA LEU A 28 -47.88 -13.73 -39.24
C LEU A 28 -47.19 -12.52 -38.59
N TRP A 29 -47.76 -11.33 -38.77
CA TRP A 29 -47.33 -10.07 -38.16
C TRP A 29 -47.37 -10.07 -36.62
N VAL A 30 -48.35 -10.72 -36.00
CA VAL A 30 -48.47 -10.78 -34.53
C VAL A 30 -47.34 -11.65 -33.95
N MET A 31 -46.99 -12.74 -34.62
CA MET A 31 -45.85 -13.58 -34.24
C MET A 31 -44.52 -12.82 -34.34
N PHE A 32 -44.32 -12.02 -35.40
CA PHE A 32 -43.14 -11.15 -35.52
C PHE A 32 -43.09 -10.09 -34.43
N ALA A 33 -44.23 -9.51 -34.03
CA ALA A 33 -44.29 -8.52 -32.96
C ALA A 33 -43.88 -9.11 -31.60
N VAL A 34 -44.38 -10.31 -31.28
CA VAL A 34 -43.99 -11.02 -30.04
C VAL A 34 -42.50 -11.38 -30.08
N LEU A 35 -42.01 -11.90 -31.20
CA LEU A 35 -40.59 -12.27 -31.37
C LEU A 35 -39.65 -11.06 -31.22
N SER A 36 -39.99 -9.93 -31.86
CA SER A 36 -39.23 -8.68 -31.76
C SER A 36 -39.13 -8.17 -30.33
N THR A 37 -40.24 -8.29 -29.58
CA THR A 37 -40.29 -7.88 -28.17
C THR A 37 -39.36 -8.75 -27.31
N VAL A 38 -39.32 -10.06 -27.54
CA VAL A 38 -38.41 -10.99 -26.84
C VAL A 38 -36.94 -10.71 -27.18
N ILE A 39 -36.62 -10.52 -28.47
CA ILE A 39 -35.25 -10.22 -28.91
C ILE A 39 -34.77 -8.89 -28.34
N GLY A 40 -35.63 -7.85 -28.33
CA GLY A 40 -35.32 -6.57 -27.71
C GLY A 40 -35.09 -6.67 -26.20
N TYR A 41 -35.85 -7.53 -25.49
CA TYR A 41 -35.64 -7.79 -24.07
C TYR A 41 -34.30 -8.50 -23.81
N CYS A 42 -33.95 -9.50 -24.61
CA CYS A 42 -32.65 -10.17 -24.55
C CYS A 42 -31.49 -9.21 -24.82
N ALA A 43 -31.61 -8.35 -25.84
CA ALA A 43 -30.61 -7.33 -26.15
C ALA A 43 -30.44 -6.32 -25.01
N LYS A 44 -31.55 -5.87 -24.40
CA LYS A 44 -31.53 -4.96 -23.25
C LYS A 44 -30.78 -5.58 -22.07
N ILE A 45 -31.03 -6.84 -21.74
CA ILE A 45 -30.35 -7.54 -20.64
C ILE A 45 -28.84 -7.62 -20.91
N TYR A 46 -28.46 -8.02 -22.12
CA TYR A 46 -27.05 -8.11 -22.50
C TYR A 46 -26.33 -6.76 -22.41
N PHE A 47 -26.95 -5.70 -22.94
CA PHE A 47 -26.35 -4.36 -22.93
C PHE A 47 -26.28 -3.77 -21.52
N THR A 48 -27.30 -4.03 -20.69
CA THR A 48 -27.30 -3.61 -19.27
C THR A 48 -26.19 -4.34 -18.50
N PHE A 49 -25.98 -5.63 -18.77
CA PHE A 49 -24.88 -6.39 -18.18
C PHE A 49 -23.52 -5.82 -18.56
N GLN A 50 -23.33 -5.44 -19.84
CA GLN A 50 -22.10 -4.80 -20.33
C GLN A 50 -21.83 -3.46 -19.63
N GLN A 51 -22.85 -2.60 -19.48
CA GLN A 51 -22.71 -1.31 -18.78
C GLN A 51 -22.41 -1.47 -17.29
N ASN A 52 -23.04 -2.44 -16.64
CA ASN A 52 -22.79 -2.75 -15.24
C ASN A 52 -21.35 -3.23 -15.05
N MET A 53 -20.81 -4.05 -15.95
CA MET A 53 -19.42 -4.53 -15.89
C MET A 53 -18.39 -3.40 -15.89
N ALA A 54 -18.55 -2.40 -16.78
CA ALA A 54 -17.68 -1.23 -16.81
C ALA A 54 -17.77 -0.39 -15.52
N THR A 55 -18.96 -0.34 -14.91
CA THR A 55 -19.18 0.35 -13.64
C THR A 55 -18.49 -0.39 -12.48
N TYR A 56 -18.55 -1.73 -12.44
CA TYR A 56 -17.80 -2.52 -11.45
C TYR A 56 -16.29 -2.30 -11.55
N GLN A 57 -15.74 -2.19 -12.76
CA GLN A 57 -14.32 -1.87 -12.95
C GLN A 57 -13.94 -0.51 -12.36
N ASN A 58 -14.78 0.51 -12.55
CA ASN A 58 -14.55 1.84 -11.99
C ASN A 58 -14.63 1.83 -10.45
N LEU A 59 -15.65 1.16 -9.88
CA LEU A 59 -15.82 1.03 -8.43
C LEU A 59 -14.65 0.29 -7.78
N ILE A 60 -14.16 -0.80 -8.38
CA ILE A 60 -13.01 -1.55 -7.85
C ILE A 60 -11.74 -0.67 -7.89
N THR A 61 -11.50 0.02 -9.01
CA THR A 61 -10.34 0.91 -9.16
C THR A 61 -10.37 2.05 -8.15
N GLN A 62 -11.52 2.69 -7.97
CA GLN A 62 -11.70 3.73 -6.97
C GLN A 62 -11.52 3.20 -5.55
N SER A 63 -12.05 2.01 -5.25
CA SER A 63 -11.87 1.36 -3.94
C SER A 63 -10.42 0.95 -3.65
N MET A 64 -9.66 0.57 -4.68
CA MET A 64 -8.22 0.28 -4.58
C MET A 64 -7.42 1.56 -4.34
N TYR A 65 -7.72 2.62 -5.09
CA TYR A 65 -7.07 3.92 -4.94
C TYR A 65 -7.31 4.50 -3.55
N ASP A 66 -8.56 4.42 -3.06
CA ASP A 66 -8.94 4.91 -1.73
C ASP A 66 -8.23 4.13 -0.62
N LYS A 67 -8.14 2.78 -0.73
CA LYS A 67 -7.36 1.94 0.22
C LYS A 67 -5.86 2.24 0.18
N GLN A 68 -5.28 2.57 -0.98
CA GLN A 68 -3.87 2.97 -1.06
C GLN A 68 -3.65 4.35 -0.43
N LEU A 69 -4.59 5.29 -0.62
CA LEU A 69 -4.52 6.61 -0.02
C LEU A 69 -4.64 6.53 1.51
N ASP A 70 -5.55 5.71 2.02
CA ASP A 70 -5.78 5.52 3.45
C ASP A 70 -4.58 4.83 4.13
N SER A 71 -4.02 3.79 3.47
CA SER A 71 -2.78 3.14 3.91
C SER A 71 -1.56 4.09 3.89
N GLY A 72 -1.44 4.93 2.85
CA GLY A 72 -0.36 5.91 2.74
C GLY A 72 -0.44 7.03 3.77
N ARG A 73 -1.64 7.58 4.02
CA ARG A 73 -1.86 8.59 5.07
C ARG A 73 -1.67 8.01 6.47
N GLY A 74 -2.17 6.79 6.71
CA GLY A 74 -1.97 6.09 7.98
C GLY A 74 -0.51 5.81 8.28
N THR A 75 0.26 5.37 7.29
CA THR A 75 1.71 5.15 7.42
C THR A 75 2.47 6.45 7.68
N LEU A 76 2.10 7.54 7.00
CA LEU A 76 2.74 8.85 7.21
C LEU A 76 2.42 9.40 8.60
N LEU A 77 1.17 9.25 9.06
CA LEU A 77 0.79 9.65 10.42
C LEU A 77 1.56 8.84 11.46
N HIS A 78 1.71 7.52 11.25
CA HIS A 78 2.50 6.65 12.13
C HIS A 78 3.98 7.03 12.14
N LEU A 79 4.57 7.34 10.97
CA LEU A 79 5.95 7.82 10.89
C LEU A 79 6.13 9.17 11.59
N CYS A 80 5.16 10.09 11.48
CA CYS A 80 5.20 11.35 12.21
C CYS A 80 5.07 11.13 13.73
N ASP A 81 4.21 10.21 14.16
CA ASP A 81 4.06 9.87 15.59
C ASP A 81 5.31 9.16 16.12
N ASP A 82 5.92 8.25 15.35
CA ASP A 82 7.18 7.57 15.67
C ASP A 82 8.34 8.58 15.80
N VAL A 83 8.43 9.58 14.92
CA VAL A 83 9.46 10.63 15.01
C VAL A 83 9.28 11.50 16.26
N ILE A 84 8.04 11.86 16.59
CA ILE A 84 7.72 12.61 17.83
C ILE A 84 8.04 11.75 19.07
N GLN A 85 7.75 10.44 19.00
CA GLN A 85 7.99 9.49 20.09
C GLN A 85 9.48 9.15 20.26
N GLN A 86 10.29 9.27 19.20
CA GLN A 86 11.74 9.13 19.27
C GLN A 86 12.40 10.26 20.07
N GLU A 87 11.92 11.50 19.94
CA GLU A 87 12.38 12.64 20.78
C GLU A 87 12.02 12.41 22.25
N ASP A 88 10.84 11.86 22.53
CA ASP A 88 10.43 11.50 23.88
C ASP A 88 11.22 10.34 24.49
N LEU A 89 11.67 9.39 23.65
CA LEU A 89 12.51 8.27 24.06
C LEU A 89 13.94 8.72 24.39
N ASP A 90 14.48 9.65 23.59
CA ASP A 90 15.80 10.24 23.83
C ASP A 90 15.80 10.99 25.18
N ARG A 91 14.78 11.81 25.42
CA ARG A 91 14.56 12.51 26.68
C ARG A 91 14.41 11.56 27.87
N GLN A 92 13.65 10.47 27.72
CA GLN A 92 13.50 9.48 28.79
C GLN A 92 14.80 8.73 29.10
N CYS A 93 15.63 8.44 28.08
CA CYS A 93 16.95 7.85 28.28
C CYS A 93 17.88 8.80 29.05
N GLU A 94 17.90 10.10 28.69
CA GLU A 94 18.68 11.11 29.39
C GLU A 94 18.21 11.31 30.84
N GLU A 95 16.89 11.33 31.07
CA GLU A 95 16.30 11.43 32.41
C GLU A 95 16.62 10.20 33.26
N LEU A 96 16.51 8.98 32.71
CA LEU A 96 16.83 7.74 33.42
C LEU A 96 18.31 7.69 33.83
N ILE A 97 19.22 8.09 32.93
CA ILE A 97 20.66 8.13 33.23
C ILE A 97 20.96 9.19 34.30
N ARG A 98 20.26 10.33 34.26
CA ARG A 98 20.38 11.37 35.28
C ARG A 98 19.88 10.90 36.65
N ASP A 99 18.76 10.20 36.70
CA ASP A 99 18.15 9.76 37.96
C ASP A 99 18.87 8.54 38.57
N GLU A 100 19.29 7.55 37.77
CA GLU A 100 20.01 6.37 38.27
C GLU A 100 21.51 6.63 38.52
N PHE A 101 22.17 7.35 37.61
CA PHE A 101 23.64 7.50 37.64
C PHE A 101 24.10 8.90 38.02
N GLY A 102 23.18 9.84 38.26
CA GLY A 102 23.49 11.22 38.64
C GLY A 102 24.21 12.03 37.55
N GLN A 103 24.22 11.53 36.31
CA GLN A 103 24.93 12.16 35.19
C GLN A 103 23.95 12.78 34.20
N ASN A 104 24.16 14.06 33.90
CA ASN A 104 23.41 14.74 32.84
C ASN A 104 24.11 14.49 31.50
N CYS A 105 23.71 13.42 30.80
CA CYS A 105 24.17 13.14 29.44
C CYS A 105 23.33 13.90 28.42
N ASN A 106 23.98 14.66 27.55
CA ASN A 106 23.48 15.01 26.22
C ASN A 106 24.07 13.94 25.29
N PHE A 107 23.30 13.30 24.41
CA PHE A 107 23.86 12.33 23.46
C PHE A 107 24.67 13.09 22.38
N ASP A 108 25.87 13.57 22.75
CA ASP A 108 26.73 14.48 21.98
C ASP A 108 27.31 13.80 20.74
N VAL A 109 26.56 13.86 19.63
CA VAL A 109 27.03 13.46 18.29
C VAL A 109 28.35 14.17 17.94
N ASP A 110 28.54 15.41 18.41
CA ASP A 110 29.78 16.17 18.21
C ASP A 110 30.99 15.58 18.96
N ASP A 111 30.83 15.08 20.18
CA ASP A 111 31.93 14.42 20.92
C ASP A 111 32.28 13.06 20.30
N ALA A 112 31.27 12.35 19.79
CA ALA A 112 31.50 11.11 19.03
C ALA A 112 32.29 11.37 17.74
N VAL A 113 31.94 12.43 16.99
CA VAL A 113 32.66 12.81 15.76
C VAL A 113 34.06 13.32 16.06
N ASP A 114 34.26 14.11 17.12
CA ASP A 114 35.57 14.58 17.55
C ASP A 114 36.47 13.42 18.02
N LYS A 115 35.92 12.38 18.66
CA LYS A 115 36.64 11.15 18.99
C LYS A 115 37.05 10.38 17.72
N LEU A 116 36.17 10.29 16.73
CA LEU A 116 36.48 9.66 15.45
C LEU A 116 37.53 10.45 14.64
N GLU A 117 37.55 11.78 14.76
CA GLU A 117 38.59 12.64 14.19
C GLU A 117 39.93 12.46 14.92
N LYS A 118 39.94 12.39 16.26
CA LYS A 118 41.14 12.08 17.06
C LYS A 118 41.70 10.69 16.77
N LEU A 119 40.84 9.72 16.48
CA LEU A 119 41.23 8.38 16.03
C LEU A 119 41.71 8.37 14.57
N GLY A 120 41.52 9.44 13.80
CA GLY A 120 41.95 9.53 12.40
C GLY A 120 41.06 8.79 11.40
N ILE A 121 39.87 8.37 11.82
CA ILE A 121 38.87 7.65 11.00
C ILE A 121 38.01 8.64 10.19
N VAL A 122 37.87 9.85 10.69
CA VAL A 122 37.16 10.95 10.04
C VAL A 122 38.12 12.14 9.92
N CYS A 123 38.04 12.88 8.82
CA CYS A 123 38.83 14.07 8.58
C CYS A 123 37.91 15.26 8.26
N ARG A 124 38.33 16.45 8.65
CA ARG A 124 37.60 17.70 8.39
C ARG A 124 38.26 18.48 7.26
N ASP A 125 37.49 18.83 6.24
CA ASP A 125 37.95 19.71 5.16
C ASP A 125 37.99 21.19 5.63
N THR A 126 38.66 22.04 4.88
CA THR A 126 38.78 23.50 5.10
C THR A 126 37.45 24.25 5.21
N ILE A 127 36.35 23.63 4.76
CA ILE A 127 34.98 24.16 4.80
C ILE A 127 34.16 23.53 5.95
N GLY A 128 34.80 22.74 6.83
CA GLY A 128 34.15 22.13 8.00
C GLY A 128 33.31 20.88 7.70
N ARG A 129 33.42 20.30 6.50
CA ARG A 129 32.73 19.05 6.15
C ARG A 129 33.56 17.84 6.57
N TYR A 130 32.91 16.88 7.22
CA TYR A 130 33.52 15.60 7.58
C TYR A 130 33.51 14.65 6.39
N TYR A 131 34.62 13.95 6.17
CA TYR A 131 34.71 12.84 5.23
C TYR A 131 35.41 11.65 5.89
N CYS A 132 34.98 10.44 5.55
CA CYS A 132 35.56 9.21 6.06
C CYS A 132 36.84 8.83 5.30
N VAL A 133 37.83 8.27 5.99
CA VAL A 133 38.92 7.56 5.31
C VAL A 133 38.38 6.26 4.70
N GLY A 134 38.97 5.85 3.58
CA GLY A 134 38.59 4.60 2.93
C GLY A 134 38.79 3.38 3.86
N LEU A 135 37.88 2.41 3.75
CA LEU A 135 37.76 1.26 4.65
C LEU A 135 39.09 0.52 4.92
N LYS A 136 39.93 0.34 3.89
CA LYS A 136 41.26 -0.30 4.04
C LYS A 136 42.16 0.44 5.04
N ARG A 137 42.16 1.77 4.98
CA ARG A 137 42.96 2.63 5.85
C ARG A 137 42.34 2.75 7.24
N ALA A 138 41.02 2.79 7.33
CA ALA A 138 40.32 2.78 8.62
C ALA A 138 40.62 1.50 9.42
N ASN A 139 40.67 0.33 8.75
CA ASN A 139 41.01 -0.94 9.41
C ASN A 139 42.47 -1.00 9.88
N GLU A 140 43.39 -0.35 9.18
CA GLU A 140 44.79 -0.22 9.64
C GLU A 140 44.91 0.69 10.87
N ILE A 141 44.08 1.74 10.95
CA ILE A 141 44.08 2.73 12.05
C ILE A 141 43.44 2.15 13.32
N ILE A 142 42.31 1.48 13.19
CA ILE A 142 41.58 0.86 14.32
C ILE A 142 42.30 -0.40 14.80
N GLY A 143 43.07 -1.05 13.92
CA GLY A 143 43.64 -2.36 14.14
C GLY A 143 42.63 -3.48 13.90
N MET A 144 43.08 -4.74 13.95
CA MET A 144 42.17 -5.88 13.84
C MET A 144 41.21 -5.88 15.02
N THR A 145 39.91 -5.92 14.74
CA THR A 145 38.91 -6.05 15.79
C THR A 145 39.06 -7.41 16.48
N THR A 146 38.59 -7.52 17.73
CA THR A 146 38.66 -8.76 18.50
C THR A 146 37.97 -9.93 17.77
N GLU A 147 36.92 -9.64 16.99
CA GLU A 147 36.25 -10.63 16.14
C GLU A 147 37.13 -11.13 14.98
N GLU A 148 37.88 -10.24 14.30
CA GLU A 148 38.83 -10.64 13.26
C GLU A 148 39.98 -11.49 13.82
N LEU A 149 40.48 -11.16 15.02
CA LEU A 149 41.47 -11.98 15.73
C LEU A 149 40.93 -13.38 16.06
N VAL A 150 39.70 -13.47 16.56
CA VAL A 150 39.05 -14.75 16.91
C VAL A 150 38.79 -15.59 15.66
N LEU A 151 38.35 -14.98 14.55
CA LEU A 151 38.15 -15.67 13.28
C LEU A 151 39.48 -16.20 12.70
N LYS A 152 40.55 -15.40 12.77
CA LYS A 152 41.88 -15.80 12.30
C LYS A 152 42.48 -16.92 13.16
N ALA A 153 42.26 -16.89 14.48
CA ALA A 153 42.64 -17.99 15.38
C ALA A 153 41.89 -19.29 15.04
N LYS A 154 40.58 -19.20 14.74
CA LYS A 154 39.75 -20.35 14.37
C LYS A 154 40.10 -20.95 12.99
N GLN A 155 40.55 -20.13 12.05
CA GLN A 155 41.05 -20.57 10.74
C GLN A 155 42.47 -21.14 10.81
N GLY A 156 43.34 -20.62 11.69
CA GLY A 156 44.68 -21.15 11.91
C GLY A 156 44.71 -22.53 12.59
N SER A 157 43.68 -22.90 13.34
CA SER A 157 43.54 -24.23 13.97
C SER A 157 43.07 -25.36 13.04
N GLY A 158 42.83 -25.07 11.75
CA GLY A 158 42.36 -26.05 10.75
C GLY A 158 43.43 -26.54 9.78
N SER A 159 44.71 -26.22 10.00
CA SER A 159 45.82 -26.68 9.15
C SER A 159 47.03 -27.06 10.00
N ALA A 160 46.87 -28.15 10.76
CA ALA A 160 47.94 -28.97 11.31
C ALA A 160 47.43 -30.41 11.43
#